data_AF-A0A4Q2QR62-F1
#
_entry.id   AF-A0A4Q2QR62-F1
#
_cell.length_a   1.000
_cell.length_b   1.000
_cell.length_c   1.000
_cell.angle_alpha   90.00
_cell.angle_beta   90.00
_cell.angle_gamma   90.00
#
_symmetry.space_group_name_H-M   'P 1'
#
loop_
_entity.id
_entity.type
_entity.pdbx_description
1 polymer ?
#
loop_
_entity_poly.entity_id
_entity_poly.type
_entity_poly.pdbx_seq_one_letter_code
_entity_poly.pdbx_strand_id
1 'polypeptide(L)'
;EAFTHLRTGAPCADRIGLMNVILAEGINLGLRKMADATNTHTFWELIRIGRWHVEGEAYDRALAMVVEAQAALPMARFWGMGTSASSDGQFFVATEQGEAMNLVNAKYGNTPGLKAYSHVSDQYAPFATQV
;
A
#
# COMPACT_ATOMS: atom_id res chain seq x y z
N GLU A 1 -8.73 4.90 13.54
CA GLU A 1 -7.84 5.86 12.86
C GLU A 1 -6.54 5.14 12.53
N ALA A 2 -6.00 5.28 11.32
CA ALA A 2 -4.89 4.44 10.83
C ALA A 2 -3.49 5.06 11.07
N PHE A 3 -3.33 6.35 10.80
CA PHE A 3 -2.03 7.05 10.85
C PHE A 3 -1.78 7.73 12.20
N THR A 4 -1.52 6.91 13.22
CA THR A 4 -1.29 7.34 14.60
C THR A 4 0.20 7.49 14.90
N HIS A 5 0.56 8.40 15.81
CA HIS A 5 1.93 8.64 16.23
C HIS A 5 2.54 7.38 16.85
N LEU A 6 3.69 6.93 16.34
CA LEU A 6 4.35 5.67 16.69
C LEU A 6 4.45 5.39 18.19
N ARG A 7 4.87 6.39 18.97
CA ARG A 7 5.05 6.25 20.42
C ARG A 7 3.79 6.44 21.26
N THR A 8 2.91 7.38 20.89
CA THR A 8 1.81 7.83 21.77
C THR A 8 0.44 7.34 21.32
N GLY A 9 0.33 6.81 20.10
CA GLY A 9 -0.95 6.45 19.47
C GLY A 9 -1.82 7.67 19.11
N ALA A 10 -1.34 8.90 19.33
CA ALA A 10 -2.11 10.10 19.06
C ALA A 10 -2.37 10.29 17.55
N PRO A 11 -3.52 10.86 17.16
CA PRO A 11 -3.77 11.21 15.77
C PRO A 11 -2.72 12.19 15.23
N CYS A 12 -2.49 12.18 13.92
CA CYS A 12 -1.73 13.23 13.27
C CYS A 12 -2.54 14.53 13.28
N ALA A 13 -2.08 15.53 14.04
CA ALA A 13 -2.75 16.84 14.08
C ALA A 13 -2.69 17.56 12.74
N ASP A 14 -1.58 17.39 12.00
CA ASP A 14 -1.38 17.96 10.68
C ASP A 14 -1.89 17.04 9.58
N ARG A 15 -3.16 17.26 9.22
CA ARG A 15 -3.83 16.45 8.20
C ARG A 15 -3.31 16.73 6.79
N ILE A 16 -2.91 17.96 6.48
CA ILE A 16 -2.46 18.33 5.14
C ILE A 16 -1.08 17.74 4.89
N GLY A 17 -0.16 17.88 5.85
CA GLY A 17 1.16 17.27 5.78
C GLY A 17 1.08 15.74 5.66
N LEU A 18 0.19 15.09 6.41
CA LEU A 18 -0.06 13.65 6.29
C LEU A 18 -0.55 13.26 4.88
N MET A 19 -1.51 13.99 4.31
CA MET A 19 -1.99 13.72 2.95
C MET A 19 -0.89 13.90 1.90
N ASN A 20 -0.03 14.90 2.05
CA ASN A 20 1.12 15.10 1.15
C ASN A 20 2.11 13.93 1.22
N VAL A 21 2.38 13.38 2.40
CA VAL A 21 3.23 12.19 2.57
C VAL A 21 2.62 10.98 1.87
N ILE A 22 1.35 10.67 2.18
CA ILE A 22 0.64 9.52 1.60
C ILE A 22 0.58 9.65 0.07
N LEU A 23 0.27 10.83 -0.44
CA LEU A 23 0.21 11.08 -1.88
C LEU A 23 1.59 10.89 -2.51
N ALA A 24 2.66 11.44 -1.91
CA ALA A 24 4.01 11.35 -2.45
C ALA A 24 4.51 9.91 -2.58
N GLU A 25 4.19 9.07 -1.61
CA GLU A 25 4.50 7.63 -1.65
C GLU A 25 3.58 6.91 -2.66
N GLY A 26 2.28 7.20 -2.63
CA GLY A 26 1.30 6.55 -3.51
C GLY A 26 1.52 6.81 -5.02
N ILE A 27 2.07 7.96 -5.39
CA ILE A 27 2.39 8.28 -6.80
C ILE A 27 3.88 8.09 -7.13
N ASN A 28 4.67 7.51 -6.22
CA ASN A 28 6.13 7.34 -6.37
C ASN A 28 6.90 8.65 -6.67
N LEU A 29 6.40 9.79 -6.19
CA LEU A 29 7.04 11.11 -6.37
C LEU A 29 8.19 11.32 -5.38
N GLY A 30 8.02 10.80 -4.16
CA GLY A 30 8.95 11.01 -3.05
C GLY A 30 8.83 12.38 -2.38
N LEU A 31 9.23 12.45 -1.11
CA LEU A 31 8.95 13.61 -0.24
C LEU A 31 9.64 14.91 -0.67
N ARG A 32 10.83 14.82 -1.30
CA ARG A 32 11.58 16.03 -1.72
C ARG A 32 10.85 16.75 -2.86
N LYS A 33 10.48 16.01 -3.91
CA LYS A 33 9.72 16.57 -5.03
C LYS A 33 8.31 16.99 -4.60
N MET A 34 7.70 16.27 -3.65
CA MET A 34 6.42 16.71 -3.08
C MET A 34 6.54 18.05 -2.33
N ALA A 35 7.62 18.27 -1.58
CA ALA A 35 7.87 19.55 -0.93
C ALA A 35 8.03 20.68 -1.96
N ASP A 36 8.70 20.43 -3.09
CA ASP A 36 8.83 21.43 -4.16
C ASP A 36 7.50 21.70 -4.89
N ALA A 37 6.61 20.70 -4.93
CA ALA A 37 5.28 20.79 -5.57
C ALA A 37 4.18 21.37 -4.67
N THR A 38 4.44 21.54 -3.37
CA THR A 38 3.45 22.02 -2.40
C THR A 38 3.91 23.31 -1.76
N ASN A 39 2.98 24.26 -1.57
CA ASN A 39 3.29 25.54 -0.92
C ASN A 39 3.06 25.52 0.60
N THR A 40 2.91 24.34 1.18
CA THR A 40 2.44 24.18 2.57
C THR A 40 3.48 23.61 3.52
N HIS A 41 4.37 22.73 3.04
CA HIS A 41 5.30 22.00 3.90
C HIS A 41 6.67 21.88 3.24
N THR A 42 7.69 22.05 4.05
CA THR A 42 9.07 21.75 3.67
C THR A 42 9.35 20.26 3.71
N PHE A 43 10.42 19.83 3.04
CA PHE A 43 10.89 18.44 3.07
C PHE A 43 11.08 17.90 4.50
N TRP A 44 11.59 18.72 5.42
CA TRP A 44 11.85 18.32 6.81
C TRP A 44 10.60 18.13 7.66
N GLU A 45 9.51 18.84 7.33
CA GLU A 45 8.22 18.64 7.97
C GLU A 45 7.57 17.35 7.45
N LEU A 46 7.60 17.13 6.12
CA LEU A 46 7.05 15.91 5.52
C LEU A 46 7.77 14.64 6.00
N ILE A 47 9.11 14.64 6.05
CA ILE A 47 9.86 13.47 6.55
C ILE A 47 9.59 13.22 8.03
N ARG A 48 9.35 14.27 8.84
CA ARG A 48 8.98 14.10 10.25
C ARG A 48 7.62 13.43 10.36
N ILE A 49 6.63 13.88 9.60
CA ILE A 49 5.29 13.28 9.60
C ILE A 49 5.36 11.82 9.14
N GLY A 50 6.05 11.56 8.03
CA GLY A 50 6.22 10.20 7.51
C GLY A 50 6.84 9.27 8.56
N ARG A 51 7.95 9.67 9.18
CA ARG A 51 8.64 8.85 10.19
C ARG A 51 7.82 8.55 11.45
N TRP A 52 6.92 9.45 11.85
CA TRP A 52 6.17 9.27 13.10
C TRP A 52 4.78 8.68 12.91
N HIS A 53 4.17 8.80 11.73
CA HIS A 53 2.77 8.43 11.51
C HIS A 53 2.56 7.41 10.38
N VAL A 54 3.53 7.24 9.48
CA VAL A 54 3.38 6.44 8.26
C VAL A 54 4.35 5.26 8.32
N GLU A 55 3.88 4.15 8.87
CA GLU A 55 4.56 2.85 8.84
C GLU A 55 3.74 1.83 8.03
N GLY A 56 4.36 0.70 7.66
CA GLY A 56 3.69 -0.37 6.90
C GLY A 56 2.36 -0.81 7.52
N GLU A 57 2.34 -1.05 8.84
CA GLU A 57 1.11 -1.42 9.56
C GLU A 57 0.05 -0.30 9.57
N ALA A 58 0.45 0.97 9.42
CA ALA A 58 -0.51 2.07 9.28
C ALA A 58 -1.21 2.01 7.92
N TYR A 59 -0.49 1.64 6.86
CA TYR A 59 -1.08 1.40 5.55
C TYR A 59 -2.01 0.19 5.53
N ASP A 60 -1.63 -0.92 6.17
CA ASP A 60 -2.50 -2.10 6.26
C ASP A 60 -3.82 -1.78 6.98
N ARG A 61 -3.74 -1.04 8.09
CA ARG A 61 -4.93 -0.55 8.80
C ARG A 61 -5.76 0.41 7.96
N ALA A 62 -5.11 1.34 7.25
CA ALA A 62 -5.81 2.30 6.38
C ALA A 62 -6.53 1.57 5.24
N LEU A 63 -5.88 0.59 4.62
CA LEU A 63 -6.46 -0.25 3.59
C LEU A 63 -7.67 -1.03 4.12
N ALA A 64 -7.53 -1.69 5.28
CA ALA A 64 -8.64 -2.40 5.91
C ALA A 64 -9.83 -1.47 6.19
N MET A 65 -9.59 -0.25 6.67
CA MET A 65 -10.66 0.74 6.88
C MET A 65 -11.37 1.13 5.58
N VAL A 66 -10.64 1.28 4.47
CA VAL A 66 -11.23 1.59 3.16
C VAL A 66 -12.01 0.40 2.61
N VAL A 67 -11.47 -0.81 2.72
CA VAL A 67 -12.13 -2.06 2.30
C VAL A 67 -13.43 -2.26 3.07
N GLU A 68 -13.43 -2.08 4.39
CA GLU A 68 -14.63 -2.20 5.23
C GLU A 68 -15.68 -1.14 4.86
N ALA A 69 -15.25 0.10 4.61
CA ALA A 69 -16.16 1.16 4.17
C ALA A 69 -16.78 0.86 2.79
N GLN A 70 -16.01 0.29 1.87
CA GLN A 70 -16.51 -0.16 0.56
C GLN A 70 -17.50 -1.32 0.71
N ALA A 71 -17.18 -2.30 1.56
CA ALA A 71 -18.03 -3.47 1.83
C ALA A 71 -19.40 -3.09 2.41
N ALA A 72 -19.45 -2.01 3.20
CA ALA A 72 -20.70 -1.49 3.77
C ALA A 72 -21.64 -0.85 2.73
N LEU A 73 -21.17 -0.51 1.52
CA LEU A 73 -22.00 0.10 0.50
C LEU A 73 -23.02 -0.92 -0.06
N PRO A 74 -24.30 -0.55 -0.24
CA PRO A 74 -25.32 -1.47 -0.79
C PRO A 74 -24.93 -2.07 -2.14
N MET A 75 -24.17 -1.31 -2.95
CA MET A 75 -23.70 -1.74 -4.27
C MET A 75 -22.70 -2.91 -4.20
N ALA A 76 -21.92 -3.04 -3.13
CA ALA A 76 -20.92 -4.10 -2.99
C ALA A 76 -21.56 -5.51 -2.99
N ARG A 77 -22.81 -5.61 -2.52
CA ARG A 77 -23.58 -6.86 -2.46
C ARG A 77 -23.90 -7.47 -3.84
N PHE A 78 -23.84 -6.69 -4.91
CA PHE A 78 -24.02 -7.21 -6.27
C PHE A 78 -22.81 -8.00 -6.77
N TRP A 79 -21.63 -7.79 -6.17
CA TRP A 79 -20.40 -8.48 -6.54
C TRP A 79 -20.21 -9.75 -5.73
N GLY A 80 -20.49 -9.72 -4.43
CA GLY A 80 -20.29 -10.86 -3.55
C GLY A 80 -20.74 -10.62 -2.12
N MET A 81 -20.61 -11.67 -1.29
CA MET A 81 -21.04 -11.66 0.11
C MET A 81 -19.96 -11.18 1.09
N GLY A 82 -18.75 -10.89 0.62
CA GLY A 82 -17.61 -10.47 1.45
C GLY A 82 -16.90 -11.64 2.16
N THR A 83 -17.21 -12.88 1.78
CA THR A 83 -16.76 -14.09 2.49
C THR A 83 -15.71 -14.89 1.72
N SER A 84 -15.49 -14.55 0.45
CA SER A 84 -14.50 -15.23 -0.39
C SER A 84 -13.54 -14.22 -1.02
N ALA A 85 -12.37 -14.73 -1.43
CA ALA A 85 -11.36 -13.95 -2.11
C ALA A 85 -10.69 -14.80 -3.18
N SER A 86 -10.20 -14.14 -4.23
CA SER A 86 -9.36 -14.72 -5.26
C SER A 86 -7.96 -14.15 -5.16
N SER A 87 -6.94 -14.96 -5.50
CA SER A 87 -5.55 -14.51 -5.59
C SER A 87 -5.05 -14.70 -7.01
N ASP A 88 -4.64 -13.61 -7.67
CA ASP A 88 -3.97 -13.69 -8.96
C ASP A 88 -2.46 -13.67 -8.76
N GLY A 89 -1.75 -14.61 -9.40
CA GLY A 89 -0.31 -14.76 -9.30
C GLY A 89 0.38 -14.26 -10.56
N GLN A 90 0.97 -13.07 -10.50
CA GLN A 90 1.73 -12.47 -11.60
C GLN A 90 3.22 -12.80 -11.46
N PHE A 91 3.85 -13.19 -12.57
CA PHE A 91 5.28 -13.50 -12.63
C PHE A 91 6.02 -12.42 -13.40
N PHE A 92 7.01 -11.81 -12.77
CA PHE A 92 7.88 -10.79 -13.37
C PHE A 92 9.27 -11.38 -13.59
N VAL A 93 9.75 -11.34 -14.84
CA VAL A 93 11.07 -11.86 -15.20
C VAL A 93 12.14 -10.91 -14.68
N ALA A 94 13.12 -11.42 -13.93
CA ALA A 94 14.29 -10.66 -13.50
C ALA A 94 15.47 -10.95 -14.46
N THR A 95 16.11 -9.90 -14.96
CA THR A 95 17.17 -10.01 -15.97
C THR A 95 18.50 -10.52 -15.41
N GLU A 96 18.67 -10.56 -14.08
CA GLU A 96 19.91 -11.00 -13.41
C GLU A 96 19.63 -11.85 -12.17
N GLN A 97 20.54 -12.80 -11.89
CA GLN A 97 20.61 -13.54 -10.62
C GLN A 97 21.15 -12.63 -9.50
N GLY A 98 20.38 -11.60 -9.13
CA GLY A 98 20.69 -10.69 -8.02
C GLY A 98 19.78 -10.93 -6.81
N GLU A 99 20.38 -10.82 -5.62
CA GLU A 99 19.89 -11.08 -4.26
C GLU A 99 18.38 -11.13 -3.97
N ALA A 100 18.00 -12.18 -3.22
CA ALA A 100 16.86 -12.34 -2.31
C ALA A 100 15.52 -12.93 -2.80
N MET A 101 15.11 -12.89 -4.08
CA MET A 101 13.79 -13.42 -4.49
C MET A 101 13.75 -14.16 -5.84
N ASN A 102 14.91 -14.57 -6.34
CA ASN A 102 15.07 -15.25 -7.61
C ASN A 102 14.81 -16.77 -7.51
N LEU A 103 13.56 -17.16 -7.26
CA LEU A 103 13.16 -18.57 -7.32
C LEU A 103 12.89 -18.97 -8.78
N VAL A 104 13.69 -19.91 -9.28
CA VAL A 104 13.41 -20.55 -10.58
C VAL A 104 12.08 -21.30 -10.46
N ASN A 105 11.06 -20.84 -11.20
CA ASN A 105 9.79 -21.54 -11.29
C ASN A 105 9.71 -22.31 -12.61
N ALA A 106 9.84 -23.64 -12.55
CA ALA A 106 9.78 -24.53 -13.70
C ALA A 106 8.53 -24.37 -14.58
N LYS A 107 7.42 -23.84 -14.05
CA LYS A 107 6.21 -23.51 -14.83
C LYS A 107 6.42 -22.35 -15.84
N TYR A 108 7.32 -21.41 -15.55
CA TYR A 108 7.59 -20.22 -16.39
C TYR A 108 9.00 -20.24 -17.01
N GLY A 109 9.66 -21.40 -16.99
CA GLY A 109 11.00 -21.59 -17.55
C GLY A 109 12.11 -21.46 -16.51
N ASN A 110 13.35 -21.41 -17.00
CA ASN A 110 14.54 -21.42 -16.14
C ASN A 110 15.05 -20.01 -15.78
N THR A 111 14.36 -18.97 -16.26
CA THR A 111 14.70 -17.58 -15.98
C THR A 111 14.21 -17.21 -14.58
N PRO A 112 15.09 -16.75 -13.69
CA PRO A 112 14.69 -16.26 -12.38
C PRO A 112 13.67 -15.12 -12.50
N GLY A 113 12.76 -15.05 -11.55
CA GLY A 113 11.75 -14.02 -11.52
C GLY A 113 10.95 -14.02 -10.24
N LEU A 114 10.17 -12.96 -10.09
CA LEU A 114 9.42 -12.66 -8.90
C LEU A 114 7.95 -13.05 -9.07
N LYS A 115 7.34 -13.65 -8.05
CA LYS A 115 5.90 -13.89 -8.01
C LYS A 115 5.22 -12.93 -7.05
N ALA A 116 4.41 -12.03 -7.59
CA ALA A 116 3.50 -11.26 -6.77
C ALA A 116 2.11 -11.90 -6.83
N TYR A 117 1.55 -12.22 -5.67
CA TYR A 117 0.16 -12.61 -5.50
C TYR A 117 -0.63 -11.38 -5.05
N SER A 118 -1.64 -10.99 -5.82
CA SER A 118 -2.59 -9.96 -5.44
C SER A 118 -3.90 -10.61 -5.01
N HIS A 119 -4.35 -10.33 -3.79
CA HIS A 119 -5.60 -10.85 -3.25
C HIS A 119 -6.72 -9.83 -3.40
N VAL A 120 -7.82 -10.26 -4.00
CA VAL A 120 -9.02 -9.46 -4.25
C VAL A 120 -10.23 -10.15 -3.64
N SER A 121 -10.99 -9.42 -2.83
CA SER A 121 -12.26 -9.88 -2.25
C SER A 121 -13.32 -10.10 -3.34
N ASP A 122 -14.29 -10.97 -3.09
CA ASP A 122 -15.50 -11.12 -3.91
C ASP A 122 -16.38 -9.85 -3.97
N GLN A 123 -16.08 -8.83 -3.16
CA GLN A 123 -16.64 -7.48 -3.27
C GLN A 123 -15.75 -6.51 -4.07
N TYR A 124 -14.82 -7.07 -4.86
CA TYR A 124 -13.92 -6.35 -5.76
C TYR A 124 -13.03 -5.31 -5.06
N ALA A 125 -12.57 -5.65 -3.85
CA ALA A 125 -11.64 -4.84 -3.08
C ALA A 125 -10.27 -5.55 -2.95
N PRO A 126 -9.17 -4.96 -3.44
CA PRO A 126 -7.83 -5.49 -3.20
C PRO A 126 -7.44 -5.24 -1.74
N PHE A 127 -6.87 -6.24 -1.06
CA PHE A 127 -6.58 -6.14 0.39
C PHE A 127 -5.22 -6.68 0.82
N ALA A 128 -4.55 -7.48 0.00
CA ALA A 128 -3.23 -7.99 0.33
C ALA A 128 -2.40 -8.23 -0.94
N THR A 129 -1.09 -8.03 -0.81
CA THR A 129 -0.12 -8.44 -1.82
C THR A 129 0.97 -9.23 -1.13
N GLN A 130 1.27 -10.43 -1.64
CA GLN A 130 2.39 -11.25 -1.20
C GLN A 130 3.40 -11.32 -2.34
N VAL A 131 4.66 -10.99 -2.06
CA VAL A 131 5.73 -10.87 -3.06
C VAL A 131 6.86 -11.84 -2.73
#